data_AF-A0A1H4QE35-F1
#
_entry.id   AF-A0A1H4QE35-F1
#
_cell.length_a   1.000
_cell.length_b   1.000
_cell.length_c   1.000
_cell.angle_alpha   90.00
_cell.angle_beta   90.00
_cell.angle_gamma   90.00
#
_symmetry.space_group_name_H-M   'P 1'
#
loop_
_entity.id
_entity.type
_entity.pdbx_description
1 polymer ?
#
loop_
_entity_poly.entity_id
_entity_poly.type
_entity_poly.pdbx_seq_one_letter_code
_entity_poly.pdbx_strand_id
1 'polypeptide(L)'
;MAVVGVGIDVVHVPGFAEQLAQPGTTMLSSFSPAERRDAAGDVRSLAARWAAKEAVFKAFSSGFYAQRPAEKEVGAREVEVVSDAWGRPAVRVYGRIAADLGPGATIHVSLTHDGDTAAAFAVIERTEERDGPNGLQERTG
;
A
#
# COMPACT_ATOMS: atom_id res chain seq x y z
N MET A 1 -4.05 -18.84 -5.18
CA MET A 1 -3.79 -17.45 -4.75
C MET A 1 -5.10 -16.71 -4.86
N ALA A 2 -5.53 -16.05 -3.79
CA ALA A 2 -6.79 -15.32 -3.74
C ALA A 2 -6.53 -13.83 -3.48
N VAL A 3 -7.31 -12.96 -4.13
CA VAL A 3 -7.27 -11.52 -3.85
C VAL A 3 -7.90 -11.27 -2.49
N VAL A 4 -7.11 -10.67 -1.59
CA VAL A 4 -7.51 -10.29 -0.22
C VAL A 4 -8.13 -8.89 -0.22
N GLY A 5 -7.66 -8.00 -1.09
CA GLY A 5 -8.17 -6.65 -1.17
C GLY A 5 -7.61 -5.86 -2.35
N VAL A 6 -8.33 -4.80 -2.73
CA VAL A 6 -7.95 -3.88 -3.80
C VAL A 6 -8.11 -2.44 -3.34
N GLY A 7 -7.29 -1.55 -3.87
CA GLY A 7 -7.34 -0.15 -3.51
C GLY A 7 -6.96 0.74 -4.67
N ILE A 8 -7.66 1.87 -4.77
CA ILE A 8 -7.36 2.94 -5.71
C ILE A 8 -7.31 4.26 -4.96
N ASP A 9 -6.36 5.10 -5.34
CA ASP A 9 -6.30 6.47 -4.86
C ASP A 9 -5.92 7.44 -5.99
N VAL A 10 -6.46 8.65 -5.91
CA VAL A 10 -6.23 9.73 -6.85
C VAL A 10 -5.92 10.99 -6.07
N VAL A 11 -4.84 11.65 -6.44
CA VAL A 11 -4.29 12.83 -5.78
C VAL A 11 -4.29 13.99 -6.76
N HIS A 12 -4.89 15.11 -6.34
CA HIS A 12 -4.77 16.39 -7.02
C HIS A 12 -3.40 17.00 -6.69
N VAL A 13 -2.50 17.04 -7.68
CA VAL A 13 -1.09 17.43 -7.50
C VAL A 13 -0.92 18.86 -6.97
N PRO A 14 -1.63 19.89 -7.49
CA PRO A 14 -1.53 21.24 -6.94
C PRO A 14 -1.94 21.31 -5.46
N GLY A 15 -3.05 20.66 -5.10
CA GLY A 15 -3.51 20.63 -3.70
C GLY A 15 -2.54 19.87 -2.79
N PHE A 16 -1.96 18.77 -3.28
CA PHE A 16 -0.89 18.06 -2.57
C PHE A 16 0.35 18.94 -2.38
N ALA A 17 0.75 19.69 -3.40
CA ALA A 17 1.89 20.61 -3.33
C ALA A 17 1.67 21.72 -2.29
N GLU A 18 0.46 22.28 -2.23
CA GLU A 18 0.08 23.26 -1.21
C GLU A 18 0.20 22.66 0.20
N GLN A 19 -0.34 21.46 0.43
CA GLN A 19 -0.24 20.76 1.72
C GLN A 19 1.20 20.43 2.11
N LEU A 20 2.05 20.12 1.13
CA LEU A 20 3.46 19.84 1.33
C LEU A 20 4.27 21.10 1.71
N ALA A 21 3.82 22.27 1.26
CA ALA A 21 4.46 23.56 1.52
C ALA A 21 3.97 24.22 2.82
N GLN A 22 2.87 23.74 3.43
CA GLN A 22 2.32 24.32 4.65
C GLN A 22 3.32 24.26 5.82
N PRO A 23 3.57 25.37 6.53
CA PRO A 23 4.42 25.38 7.72
C PRO A 23 3.91 24.38 8.76
N GLY A 24 4.80 23.52 9.28
CA GLY A 24 4.47 22.52 10.28
C GLY A 24 3.84 21.23 9.72
N THR A 25 3.72 21.09 8.40
CA THR A 25 3.21 19.86 7.79
C THR A 25 4.06 18.64 8.17
N THR A 26 3.38 17.56 8.53
CA THR A 26 4.01 16.25 8.77
C THR A 26 4.01 15.38 7.51
N MET A 27 3.45 15.86 6.40
CA MET A 27 3.28 15.06 5.18
C MET A 27 4.61 14.60 4.58
N LEU A 28 5.63 15.47 4.56
CA LEU A 28 6.98 15.06 4.16
C LEU A 28 7.51 13.92 5.03
N SER A 29 7.17 13.92 6.32
CA SER A 29 7.58 12.88 7.24
C SER A 29 7.00 11.52 6.86
N SER A 30 5.86 11.45 6.17
CA SER A 30 5.28 10.20 5.69
C SER A 30 6.12 9.50 4.60
N PHE A 31 7.10 10.18 4.01
CA PHE A 31 8.03 9.61 3.04
C PHE A 31 9.37 9.23 3.68
N SER A 32 9.86 8.04 3.35
CA SER A 32 11.19 7.57 3.71
C SER A 32 12.28 8.42 3.05
N PRO A 33 13.50 8.47 3.60
CA PRO A 33 14.61 9.14 2.93
C PRO A 33 14.89 8.58 1.52
N ALA A 34 14.63 7.30 1.27
CA ALA A 34 14.79 6.69 -0.05
C ALA A 34 13.72 7.21 -1.02
N GLU A 35 12.44 7.21 -0.62
CA GLU A 35 11.35 7.76 -1.43
C GLU A 35 11.59 9.21 -1.85
N ARG A 36 12.11 10.04 -0.93
CA ARG A 36 12.43 11.45 -1.23
C ARG A 36 13.59 11.60 -2.20
N ARG A 37 14.61 10.74 -2.09
CA ARG A 37 15.73 10.73 -3.04
C ARG A 37 15.27 10.29 -4.43
N ASP A 38 14.48 9.22 -4.49
CA ASP A 38 13.97 8.69 -5.76
C ASP A 38 13.02 9.66 -6.44
N ALA A 39 12.25 10.45 -5.67
CA ALA A 39 11.41 11.50 -6.22
C ALA A 39 12.21 12.69 -6.77
N ALA A 40 13.47 12.86 -6.34
CA ALA A 40 14.39 13.91 -6.82
C ALA A 40 13.78 15.34 -6.81
N GLY A 41 12.87 15.63 -5.89
CA GLY A 41 12.18 16.92 -5.80
C GLY A 41 10.98 17.09 -6.76
N ASP A 42 10.64 16.11 -7.60
CA ASP A 42 9.41 16.16 -8.41
C ASP A 42 8.18 15.91 -7.52
N VAL A 43 7.36 16.95 -7.37
CA VAL A 43 6.13 16.90 -6.58
C VAL A 43 5.11 15.89 -7.13
N ARG A 44 5.07 15.67 -8.46
CA ARG A 44 4.20 14.65 -9.07
C ARG A 44 4.63 13.25 -8.69
N SER A 45 5.95 13.04 -8.59
CA SER A 45 6.54 11.77 -8.15
C SER A 45 6.25 11.49 -6.67
N LEU A 46 6.22 12.53 -5.81
CA LEU A 46 5.76 12.41 -4.42
C LEU A 46 4.25 12.19 -4.32
N ALA A 47 3.45 12.90 -5.11
CA ALA A 47 2.00 12.72 -5.16
C ALA A 47 1.61 11.31 -5.61
N ALA A 48 2.30 10.74 -6.60
CA ALA A 48 2.11 9.36 -7.04
C ALA A 48 2.48 8.33 -5.95
N ARG A 49 3.53 8.60 -5.16
CA ARG A 49 3.86 7.78 -3.98
C ARG A 49 2.86 7.94 -2.85
N TRP A 50 2.31 9.13 -2.65
CA TRP A 50 1.20 9.33 -1.72
C TRP A 50 -0.01 8.51 -2.11
N ALA A 51 -0.41 8.60 -3.39
CA ALA A 51 -1.49 7.78 -3.94
C ALA A 51 -1.22 6.29 -3.74
N ALA A 52 0.01 5.83 -3.95
CA ALA A 52 0.38 4.43 -3.74
C ALA A 52 0.26 3.98 -2.27
N LYS A 53 0.68 4.82 -1.31
CA LYS A 53 0.52 4.53 0.13
C LYS A 53 -0.95 4.40 0.50
N GLU A 54 -1.78 5.33 0.04
CA GLU A 54 -3.23 5.33 0.27
C GLU A 54 -3.92 4.15 -0.43
N ALA A 55 -3.54 3.83 -1.66
CA ALA A 55 -4.07 2.67 -2.38
C ALA A 55 -3.76 1.36 -1.66
N VAL A 56 -2.54 1.18 -1.15
CA VAL A 56 -2.16 0.01 -0.34
C VAL A 56 -2.95 -0.03 0.96
N PHE A 57 -3.10 1.10 1.66
CA PHE A 57 -3.88 1.16 2.88
C PHE A 57 -5.36 0.80 2.64
N LYS A 58 -5.96 1.30 1.56
CA LYS A 58 -7.32 0.95 1.16
C LYS A 58 -7.45 -0.53 0.80
N ALA A 59 -6.50 -1.08 0.05
CA ALA A 59 -6.48 -2.51 -0.27
C ALA A 59 -6.42 -3.36 1.01
N PHE A 60 -5.53 -3.00 1.94
CA PHE A 60 -5.43 -3.66 3.24
C PHE A 60 -6.74 -3.55 4.04
N SER A 61 -7.28 -2.34 4.19
CA SER A 61 -8.51 -2.09 4.95
C SER A 61 -9.73 -2.80 4.36
N SER A 62 -9.83 -2.88 3.02
CA SER A 62 -10.93 -3.56 2.34
C SER A 62 -11.03 -5.06 2.68
N GLY A 63 -9.90 -5.71 3.02
CA GLY A 63 -9.87 -7.10 3.45
C GLY A 63 -10.54 -7.37 4.81
N PHE A 64 -10.81 -6.31 5.59
CA PHE A 64 -11.50 -6.37 6.89
C PHE A 64 -12.95 -5.90 6.79
N TYR A 65 -13.60 -6.06 5.63
CA TYR A 65 -15.00 -5.66 5.45
C TYR A 65 -15.91 -6.20 6.58
N ALA A 66 -16.79 -5.35 7.09
CA ALA A 66 -17.68 -5.60 8.23
C ALA A 66 -16.99 -5.85 9.58
N GLN A 67 -15.68 -5.64 9.70
CA GLN A 67 -14.95 -5.66 10.97
C GLN A 67 -14.63 -4.24 11.43
N ARG A 68 -14.58 -3.99 12.74
CA ARG A 68 -14.13 -2.69 13.25
C ARG A 68 -12.63 -2.53 13.01
N PRO A 69 -12.16 -1.34 12.62
CA PRO A 69 -10.73 -1.04 12.64
C PRO A 69 -10.15 -1.29 14.03
N ALA A 70 -8.94 -1.83 14.10
CA ALA A 70 -8.22 -1.87 15.36
C ALA A 70 -7.97 -0.44 15.87
N GLU A 71 -7.99 -0.23 17.18
CA GLU A 71 -7.92 1.09 17.82
C GLU A 71 -6.64 1.91 17.52
N LYS A 72 -5.62 1.27 16.91
CA LYS A 72 -4.37 1.94 16.51
C LYS A 72 -4.44 2.43 15.07
N GLU A 73 -4.16 3.71 14.87
CA GLU A 73 -3.97 4.31 13.55
C GLU A 73 -2.78 3.67 12.83
N VAL A 74 -3.03 3.20 11.61
CA VAL A 74 -1.98 2.79 10.67
C VAL A 74 -1.39 4.06 10.06
N GLY A 75 -0.10 4.29 10.28
CA GLY A 75 0.57 5.49 9.76
C GLY A 75 0.98 5.33 8.30
N ALA A 76 0.95 6.42 7.52
CA ALA A 76 1.42 6.43 6.12
C ALA A 76 2.90 5.99 5.94
N ARG A 77 3.70 5.98 7.01
CA ARG A 77 5.09 5.45 7.03
C ARG A 77 5.16 3.93 7.04
N GLU A 78 4.06 3.24 7.32
CA GLU A 78 4.00 1.78 7.28
C GLU A 78 3.99 1.22 5.86
N VAL A 79 3.86 2.08 4.86
CA VAL A 79 3.98 1.72 3.44
C VAL A 79 5.13 2.51 2.84
N GLU A 80 6.11 1.83 2.25
CA GLU A 80 7.21 2.45 1.50
C GLU A 80 7.17 1.98 0.06
N VAL A 81 7.15 2.93 -0.87
CA VAL A 81 7.27 2.67 -2.30
C VAL A 81 8.75 2.62 -2.66
N VAL A 82 9.20 1.45 -3.09
CA VAL A 82 10.56 1.24 -3.59
C VAL A 82 10.53 1.04 -5.10
N SER A 83 11.61 1.40 -5.78
CA SER A 83 11.76 1.15 -7.22
C SER A 83 12.91 0.18 -7.48
N ASP A 84 12.77 -0.68 -8.48
CA ASP A 84 13.91 -1.45 -8.99
C ASP A 84 14.84 -0.57 -9.85
N ALA A 85 15.91 -1.17 -10.38
CA ALA A 85 16.90 -0.47 -11.20
C ALA A 85 16.32 0.08 -12.54
N TRP A 86 15.11 -0.33 -12.92
CA TRP A 86 14.41 0.08 -14.13
C TRP A 86 13.19 0.96 -13.83
N GLY A 87 13.02 1.41 -12.58
CA GLY A 87 11.92 2.29 -12.17
C GLY A 87 10.59 1.59 -11.95
N ARG A 88 10.56 0.25 -11.93
CA ARG A 88 9.31 -0.48 -11.64
C ARG A 88 9.02 -0.40 -10.15
N PRO A 89 7.80 -0.02 -9.75
CA PRO A 89 7.48 0.16 -8.35
C PRO A 89 7.16 -1.17 -7.66
N ALA A 90 7.56 -1.27 -6.40
CA ALA A 90 7.14 -2.29 -5.46
C ALA A 90 6.86 -1.64 -4.09
N VAL A 91 6.25 -2.41 -3.19
CA VAL A 91 5.87 -1.93 -1.85
C VAL A 91 6.57 -2.75 -0.79
N ARG A 92 7.14 -2.06 0.20
CA ARG A 92 7.50 -2.64 1.49
C ARG A 92 6.52 -2.15 2.54
N VAL A 93 6.03 -3.08 3.35
CA VAL A 93 5.14 -2.76 4.47
C VAL A 93 5.84 -2.99 5.80
N TYR A 94 5.47 -2.19 6.79
CA TYR A 94 6.00 -2.23 8.14
C TYR A 94 4.85 -2.24 9.15
N GLY A 95 5.19 -2.28 10.43
CA GLY A 95 4.24 -2.08 11.52
C GLY A 95 3.06 -3.03 11.48
N ARG A 96 1.86 -2.48 11.63
CA ARG A 96 0.61 -3.21 11.70
C ARG A 96 0.25 -3.85 10.36
N ILE A 97 0.46 -3.16 9.23
CA ILE A 97 0.16 -3.73 7.91
C ILE A 97 0.99 -5.01 7.70
N ALA A 98 2.29 -4.97 8.01
CA ALA A 98 3.15 -6.14 7.89
C ALA A 98 2.72 -7.29 8.83
N ALA A 99 2.36 -6.96 10.08
CA ALA A 99 1.95 -7.94 11.07
C ALA A 99 0.66 -8.68 10.67
N ASP A 100 -0.34 -7.97 10.17
CA ASP A 100 -1.64 -8.54 9.81
C ASP A 100 -1.62 -9.26 8.46
N LEU A 101 -0.81 -8.79 7.50
CA LEU A 101 -0.65 -9.48 6.22
C LEU A 101 0.12 -10.80 6.36
N GLY A 102 1.12 -10.83 7.25
CA GLY A 102 1.92 -12.03 7.51
C GLY A 102 2.75 -12.52 6.32
N PRO A 103 3.52 -13.61 6.50
CA PRO A 103 4.23 -14.24 5.40
C PRO A 103 3.23 -14.87 4.41
N GLY A 104 3.43 -14.65 3.10
CA GLY A 104 2.59 -15.24 2.05
C GLY A 104 1.60 -14.27 1.39
N ALA A 105 1.51 -13.02 1.86
CA ALA A 105 0.86 -11.95 1.13
C ALA A 105 1.82 -11.34 0.09
N THR A 106 1.29 -11.02 -1.09
CA THR A 106 1.98 -10.27 -2.15
C THR A 106 1.19 -9.01 -2.43
N ILE A 107 1.89 -7.87 -2.54
CA ILE A 107 1.30 -6.57 -2.86
C ILE A 107 1.78 -6.17 -4.24
N HIS A 108 0.85 -6.02 -5.17
CA HIS A 108 1.08 -5.47 -6.50
C HIS A 108 0.68 -4.00 -6.49
N VAL A 109 1.50 -3.14 -7.08
CA VAL A 109 1.21 -1.71 -7.18
C VAL A 109 1.50 -1.21 -8.59
N SER A 110 0.69 -0.26 -9.05
CA SER A 110 0.98 0.56 -10.22
C SER A 110 0.67 2.01 -9.88
N LEU A 111 1.54 2.93 -10.27
CA LEU A 111 1.36 4.37 -10.09
C LEU A 111 1.59 5.12 -11.39
N THR A 112 0.87 6.22 -11.55
CA THR A 112 0.93 7.08 -12.72
C THR A 112 0.69 8.53 -12.33
N HIS A 113 1.13 9.46 -13.17
CA HIS A 113 0.72 10.85 -13.09
C HIS A 113 0.62 11.45 -14.49
N ASP A 114 -0.36 12.31 -14.69
CA ASP A 114 -0.52 13.11 -15.90
C ASP A 114 -1.17 14.45 -15.56
N GLY A 115 -0.64 15.52 -16.12
CA GLY A 115 -1.00 16.90 -15.75
C GLY A 115 -1.00 17.11 -14.24
N ASP A 116 -2.16 17.54 -13.71
CA ASP A 116 -2.39 17.86 -12.30
C ASP A 116 -2.90 16.68 -11.48
N THR A 117 -2.86 15.46 -12.02
CA THR A 117 -3.37 14.26 -11.36
C THR A 117 -2.29 13.21 -11.20
N ALA A 118 -2.20 12.64 -10.00
CA ALA A 118 -1.47 11.40 -9.75
C ALA A 118 -2.45 10.33 -9.26
N ALA A 119 -2.18 9.08 -9.58
CA ALA A 119 -3.04 7.97 -9.17
C ALA A 119 -2.22 6.72 -8.91
N ALA A 120 -2.76 5.84 -8.08
CA ALA A 120 -2.21 4.51 -7.89
C ALA A 120 -3.30 3.47 -7.69
N PHE A 121 -2.97 2.24 -8.07
CA PHE A 121 -3.78 1.06 -7.86
C PHE A 121 -2.96 -0.01 -7.16
N ALA A 122 -3.56 -0.68 -6.18
CA ALA A 122 -2.94 -1.75 -5.44
C ALA A 122 -3.84 -2.99 -5.35
N VAL A 123 -3.21 -4.16 -5.42
CA VAL A 123 -3.85 -5.46 -5.20
C VAL A 123 -3.05 -6.20 -4.15
N ILE A 124 -3.73 -6.74 -3.15
CA ILE A 124 -3.14 -7.65 -2.18
C ILE A 124 -3.68 -9.04 -2.47
N GLU A 125 -2.79 -9.99 -2.74
CA GLU A 125 -3.13 -11.40 -2.87
C GLU A 125 -2.43 -12.23 -1.79
N ARG A 126 -3.01 -13.38 -1.47
CA ARG A 126 -2.41 -14.35 -0.56
C ARG A 126 -2.39 -15.72 -1.22
N THR A 127 -1.30 -16.44 -1.04
CA THR A 127 -1.27 -17.87 -1.37
C THR A 127 -2.23 -18.58 -0.41
N GLU A 128 -3.25 -19.25 -0.94
CA GLU A 128 -4.06 -20.14 -0.12
C GLU A 128 -3.12 -21.19 0.46
N GLU A 129 -3.10 -21.34 1.79
CA GLU A 129 -2.62 -22.60 2.36
C GLU A 129 -3.52 -23.67 1.74
N ARG A 130 -2.93 -24.58 0.96
CA ARG A 130 -3.62 -25.82 0.63
C ARG A 130 -3.92 -26.48 1.96
N ASP A 131 -5.18 -26.48 2.39
CA ASP A 131 -5.68 -27.53 3.25
C ASP A 131 -5.30 -28.84 2.56
N GLY A 132 -4.27 -29.50 3.09
CA GLY A 132 -3.76 -30.74 2.53
C GLY A 132 -4.86 -31.80 2.53
N PRO A 133 -4.99 -32.61 1.46
CA PRO A 133 -5.96 -33.70 1.46
C PRO A 133 -5.38 -34.84 2.29
N ASN A 134 -5.57 -34.82 3.62
CA ASN A 134 -5.47 -36.05 4.43
C ASN A 134 -6.10 -35.99 5.83
N GLY A 135 -7.19 -35.22 5.99
CA GLY A 135 -8.14 -35.46 7.07
C GLY A 135 -9.08 -36.63 6.72
N LEU A 136 -8.55 -37.83 6.48
CA LEU A 136 -9.36 -39.04 6.36
C LEU A 136 -10.04 -39.30 7.72
N GLN A 137 -11.26 -38.79 7.87
CA GLN A 137 -12.20 -39.39 8.80
C GLN A 137 -12.61 -40.75 8.23
N GLU A 138 -11.96 -41.81 8.69
CA GLU A 138 -12.58 -43.12 8.69
C GLU A 138 -13.79 -43.06 9.60
N ARG A 139 -14.95 -42.77 9.01
CA ARG A 139 -16.23 -43.22 9.53
C ARG A 139 -16.60 -44.49 8.77
N THR A 140 -16.91 -45.52 9.57
CA THR A 140 -17.82 -46.66 9.32
C THR A 140 -17.13 -48.02 9.20
N GLY A 141 -17.40 -48.91 10.17
CA GLY A 141 -17.11 -50.33 10.12
C GLY A 141 -16.75 -50.92 11.47
#